data_AF-A0A538IK41-F1
#
_entry.id   AF-A0A538IK41-F1
#
_cell.length_a   1.000
_cell.length_b   1.000
_cell.length_c   1.000
_cell.angle_alpha   90.00
_cell.angle_beta   90.00
_cell.angle_gamma   90.00
#
_symmetry.space_group_name_H-M   'P 1'
#
loop_
_entity.id
_entity.type
_entity.pdbx_description
1 polymer ?
#
loop_
_entity_poly.entity_id
_entity_poly.type
_entity_poly.pdbx_seq_one_letter_code
_entity_poly.pdbx_strand_id
1 'polypeptide(L)'
;MTYRFEDPAAEFVLAVERVFGEHPRVLDGSRAVLVGDVKLQLEAGERELWLIETHGPLEHRLTMVQVRDDVEGALREAKEKLREQR
;
A
#
# COMPACT_ATOMS: atom_id res chain seq x y z
N MET A 1 -7.75 -23.26 -16.95
CA MET A 1 -7.78 -22.10 -16.04
C MET A 1 -6.38 -21.98 -15.48
N THR A 2 -5.55 -21.13 -16.07
CA THR A 2 -4.16 -20.94 -15.63
C THR A 2 -4.21 -20.07 -14.38
N TYR A 3 -4.03 -20.66 -13.21
CA TYR A 3 -3.98 -19.94 -11.95
C TYR A 3 -2.62 -19.25 -11.87
N ARG A 4 -2.57 -17.97 -12.25
CA ARG A 4 -1.37 -17.15 -12.07
C ARG A 4 -1.35 -16.77 -10.60
N PHE A 5 -0.46 -17.37 -9.82
CA PHE A 5 -0.16 -16.89 -8.47
C PHE A 5 0.67 -15.62 -8.64
N GLU A 6 0.00 -14.51 -8.94
CA GLU A 6 0.59 -13.17 -8.80
C GLU A 6 0.66 -12.93 -7.29
N ASP A 7 1.84 -13.12 -6.70
CA ASP A 7 2.09 -12.79 -5.29
C ASP A 7 1.99 -11.27 -5.17
N PRO A 8 0.92 -10.73 -4.56
CA PRO A 8 0.69 -9.30 -4.50
C PRO A 8 1.82 -8.59 -3.74
N ALA A 9 2.45 -9.24 -2.76
CA ALA A 9 3.57 -8.68 -2.02
C ALA A 9 4.84 -8.58 -2.86
N ALA A 10 5.04 -9.47 -3.83
CA ALA A 10 6.15 -9.39 -4.78
C ALA A 10 6.02 -8.18 -5.73
N GLU A 11 4.79 -7.82 -6.14
CA GLU A 11 4.53 -6.67 -7.01
C GLU A 11 4.23 -5.37 -6.26
N PHE A 12 3.87 -5.45 -4.98
CA PHE A 12 3.42 -4.31 -4.18
C PHE A 12 4.43 -3.15 -4.16
N VAL A 13 5.70 -3.44 -3.88
CA VAL A 13 6.75 -2.42 -3.79
C VAL A 13 6.92 -1.68 -5.12
N LEU A 14 6.93 -2.42 -6.24
CA LEU A 14 7.05 -1.85 -7.59
C LEU A 14 5.81 -1.06 -7.98
N ALA A 15 4.62 -1.55 -7.64
CA ALA A 15 3.37 -0.85 -7.88
C ALA A 15 3.29 0.45 -7.08
N VAL A 16 3.76 0.46 -5.82
CA VAL A 16 3.85 1.68 -5.01
C VAL A 16 4.77 2.69 -5.67
N GLU A 17 5.96 2.29 -6.12
CA GLU A 17 6.88 3.19 -6.80
C GLU A 17 6.26 3.81 -8.06
N ARG A 18 5.59 3.01 -8.89
CA ARG A 18 4.90 3.51 -10.10
C ARG A 18 3.78 4.49 -9.78
N VAL A 19 2.95 4.19 -8.79
CA VAL A 19 1.76 5.00 -8.46
C VAL A 19 2.14 6.27 -7.72
N PHE A 20 3.05 6.19 -6.76
CA PHE A 20 3.45 7.34 -5.94
C PHE A 20 4.55 8.17 -6.62
N GLY A 21 5.34 7.58 -7.51
CA GLY A 21 6.43 8.25 -8.22
C GLY A 21 7.69 8.42 -7.36
N GLU A 22 7.79 7.69 -6.26
CA GLU A 22 8.88 7.76 -5.28
C GLU A 22 9.28 6.34 -4.88
N HIS A 23 10.57 6.10 -4.69
CA HIS A 23 11.06 4.78 -4.28
C HIS A 23 10.71 4.53 -2.81
N PRO A 24 9.84 3.56 -2.51
CA PRO A 24 9.33 3.37 -1.16
C PRO A 24 10.38 2.66 -0.27
N ARG A 25 10.39 2.99 1.03
CA ARG A 25 11.20 2.24 2.00
C ARG A 25 10.45 1.00 2.45
N VAL A 26 11.01 -0.18 2.23
CA VAL A 26 10.43 -1.45 2.69
C VAL A 26 10.59 -1.61 4.20
N LEU A 27 9.53 -2.06 4.88
CA LEU A 27 9.51 -2.23 6.34
C LEU A 27 9.35 -3.69 6.76
N ASP A 28 8.30 -4.38 6.28
CA ASP A 28 7.98 -5.74 6.69
C ASP A 28 7.77 -6.63 5.47
N GLY A 29 8.79 -7.41 5.10
CA GLY A 29 8.70 -8.49 4.11
C GLY A 29 7.99 -8.14 2.80
N SER A 30 8.10 -6.89 2.33
CA SER A 30 7.37 -6.35 1.17
C SER A 30 5.84 -6.27 1.31
N ARG A 31 5.28 -6.45 2.50
CA ARG A 31 3.86 -6.20 2.84
C ARG A 31 3.62 -4.84 3.46
N ALA A 32 4.65 -4.19 3.97
CA ALA A 32 4.56 -2.82 4.44
C ALA A 32 5.69 -1.98 3.83
N VAL A 33 5.33 -0.81 3.34
CA VAL A 33 6.27 0.17 2.82
C VAL A 33 5.95 1.57 3.33
N LEU A 34 6.95 2.44 3.35
CA LEU A 34 6.82 3.85 3.74
C LEU A 34 7.06 4.74 2.52
N VAL A 35 6.15 5.68 2.28
CA VAL A 35 6.24 6.73 1.26
C VAL A 35 6.04 8.08 1.96
N GLY A 36 7.11 8.87 2.05
CA GLY A 36 7.12 10.06 2.92
C GLY A 36 6.82 9.67 4.37
N ASP A 37 5.78 10.28 4.94
CA ASP A 37 5.31 10.03 6.31
C ASP A 37 4.13 9.02 6.37
N VAL A 38 3.76 8.41 5.23
CA VAL A 38 2.64 7.46 5.16
C VAL A 38 3.16 6.05 4.96
N LYS A 39 2.82 5.17 5.90
CA LYS A 39 2.99 3.73 5.77
C LYS A 39 1.79 3.13 5.03
N LEU A 40 2.08 2.40 3.97
CA LEU A 40 1.14 1.57 3.21
C LEU A 40 1.36 0.12 3.60
N GLN A 41 0.33 -0.54 4.13
CA GLN A 41 0.45 -1.88 4.70
C GLN A 41 -0.66 -2.81 4.19
N LEU A 42 -0.27 -3.95 3.65
CA LEU A 42 -1.15 -5.04 3.27
C LEU A 42 -1.49 -5.88 4.51
N GLU A 43 -2.78 -6.01 4.80
CA GLU A 43 -3.33 -6.85 5.87
C GLU A 43 -4.36 -7.85 5.33
N ALA A 44 -4.93 -8.68 6.21
CA ALA A 44 -5.98 -9.64 5.90
C ALA A 44 -5.67 -10.60 4.72
N GLY A 45 -4.41 -11.03 4.60
CA GLY A 45 -3.95 -11.86 3.48
C GLY A 45 -3.94 -11.08 2.16
N GLU A 46 -3.44 -9.84 2.19
CA GLU A 46 -3.28 -8.94 1.05
C GLU A 46 -4.61 -8.46 0.44
N ARG A 47 -5.71 -8.55 1.19
CA ARG A 47 -7.05 -8.10 0.79
C ARG A 47 -7.39 -6.69 1.27
N GLU A 48 -6.56 -6.14 2.15
CA GLU A 48 -6.75 -4.81 2.71
C GLU A 48 -5.44 -4.03 2.57
N LEU A 49 -5.54 -2.81 2.05
CA LEU A 49 -4.47 -1.83 2.01
C LEU A 49 -4.78 -0.74 3.03
N TRP A 50 -4.02 -0.72 4.10
CA TRP A 50 -4.12 0.28 5.15
C TRP A 50 -3.20 1.46 4.87
N LEU A 51 -3.73 2.66 5.07
CA LEU A 51 -3.01 3.92 5.00
C LEU A 51 -2.82 4.43 6.42
N ILE A 52 -1.56 4.56 6.82
CA ILE A 52 -1.19 4.83 8.20
C ILE A 52 -0.23 6.00 8.22
N GLU A 53 -0.66 7.13 8.78
CA GLU A 53 0.24 8.26 9.01
C GLU A 53 1.21 7.91 10.14
N THR A 54 2.49 8.23 9.95
CA THR A 54 3.56 7.93 10.90
C THR A 54 4.20 9.21 11.42
N HIS A 55 4.30 9.32 12.75
CA HIS A 55 4.99 10.42 13.44
C HIS A 55 5.99 9.82 14.42
N GLY A 56 7.18 9.46 13.91
CA GLY A 56 8.16 8.68 14.67
C GLY A 56 7.62 7.30 15.02
N PRO A 57 7.53 6.90 16.31
CA PRO A 57 6.98 5.61 16.70
C PRO A 57 5.43 5.57 16.74
N LEU A 58 4.77 6.71 16.54
CA LEU A 58 3.31 6.80 16.59
C LEU A 58 2.71 6.53 15.21
N GLU A 59 1.63 5.74 15.21
CA GLU A 59 0.90 5.37 14.01
C GLU A 59 -0.57 5.79 14.15
N HIS A 60 -1.09 6.48 13.13
CA HIS A 60 -2.49 6.86 13.03
C HIS A 60 -3.11 6.24 11.76
N ARG A 61 -4.04 5.29 11.95
CA ARG A 61 -4.76 4.65 10.84
C ARG A 61 -5.75 5.65 10.24
N LEU A 62 -5.45 6.13 9.03
CA LEU A 62 -6.27 7.10 8.31
C LEU A 62 -7.49 6.41 7.69
N THR A 63 -7.23 5.38 6.88
CA THR A 63 -8.29 4.68 6.13
C THR A 63 -7.78 3.34 5.59
N MET A 64 -8.70 2.57 5.00
CA MET A 64 -8.44 1.29 4.36
C MET A 64 -9.07 1.27 2.96
N VAL A 65 -8.34 0.69 2.01
CA VAL A 65 -8.80 0.39 0.65
C VAL A 65 -8.83 -1.12 0.47
N GLN A 66 -9.93 -1.66 -0.07
CA GLN A 66 -9.98 -3.09 -0.40
C GLN A 66 -9.06 -3.38 -1.58
N VAL A 67 -8.20 -4.38 -1.40
CA VAL A 67 -7.39 -4.95 -2.48
C VAL A 67 -8.16 -6.14 -3.03
N ARG A 68 -8.59 -6.00 -4.29
CA ARG A 68 -9.20 -7.10 -5.05
C ARG A 68 -8.10 -7.80 -5.85
N ASP A 69 -8.32 -8.01 -7.14
CA ASP A 69 -7.34 -8.63 -8.04
C ASP A 69 -6.39 -7.60 -8.71
N ASP A 70 -6.38 -6.34 -8.24
CA ASP A 70 -5.55 -5.25 -8.78
C ASP A 70 -4.97 -4.37 -7.66
N VAL A 71 -3.71 -4.65 -7.29
CA VAL A 71 -2.99 -3.88 -6.28
C VAL A 71 -2.69 -2.45 -6.73
N GLU A 72 -2.43 -2.24 -8.02
CA GLU A 72 -2.13 -0.90 -8.56
C GLU A 72 -3.39 -0.03 -8.55
N GLY A 73 -4.55 -0.61 -8.87
CA GLY A 73 -5.86 0.02 -8.71
C GLY A 73 -6.11 0.48 -7.27
N ALA A 74 -5.89 -0.41 -6.29
CA ALA A 74 -6.04 -0.07 -4.87
C ALA A 74 -5.07 1.05 -4.44
N LEU A 75 -3.85 1.05 -4.95
CA LEU A 75 -2.85 2.09 -4.67
C LEU A 75 -3.24 3.46 -5.26
N ARG A 76 -3.86 3.49 -6.45
CA ARG A 76 -4.37 4.75 -7.03
C ARG A 76 -5.51 5.31 -6.19
N GLU A 77 -6.45 4.48 -5.77
CA GLU A 77 -7.53 4.89 -4.86
C GLU A 77 -6.95 5.39 -3.53
N ALA A 78 -5.96 4.69 -2.97
CA ALA A 78 -5.25 5.12 -1.77
C ALA A 78 -4.62 6.51 -1.95
N LYS A 79 -3.97 6.76 -3.08
CA LYS A 79 -3.37 8.07 -3.40
C LYS A 79 -4.43 9.17 -3.51
N GLU A 80 -5.61 8.89 -4.06
CA GLU A 80 -6.73 9.83 -4.11
C GLU A 80 -7.24 10.16 -2.71
N LYS A 81 -7.48 9.14 -1.87
CA LYS A 81 -7.91 9.32 -0.47
C LYS A 81 -6.92 10.12 0.38
N LEU A 82 -5.62 10.00 0.12
CA LEU A 82 -4.60 10.81 0.80
C LEU A 82 -4.65 12.29 0.39
N ARG A 83 -4.99 12.57 -0.87
CA ARG A 83 -5.14 13.95 -1.35
C ARG A 83 -6.35 14.64 -0.73
N GLU A 84 -7.44 13.90 -0.48
CA GLU A 84 -8.65 14.42 0.15
C GLU A 84 -8.48 14.71 1.65
N GLN A 85 -7.46 14.13 2.29
CA GLN A 85 -7.18 14.30 3.72
C GLN A 85 -6.16 15.40 4.03
N ARG A 86 -5.56 16.04 3.01
CA ARG A 86 -4.66 17.20 3.15
C ARG A 86 -5.38 18.50 2.87
#